data_AF-B3T0C6-F1
#
_entry.id   AF-B3T0C6-F1
#
_cell.length_a   1.000
_cell.length_b   1.000
_cell.length_c   1.000
_cell.angle_alpha   90.00
_cell.angle_beta   90.00
_cell.angle_gamma   90.00
#
_symmetry.space_group_name_H-M   'P 1'
#
loop_
_entity.id
_entity.type
_entity.pdbx_description
1 polymer ?
#
loop_
_entity_poly.entity_id
_entity_poly.type
_entity_poly.pdbx_seq_one_letter_code
_entity_poly.pdbx_strand_id
1 'polypeptide(L)'
;MTIEASTLVSFAKKTAVEFWHDTRSRPWATITNHGHLENWPIDGNVFQRRLGALFYEKKRSAPSAKAIQDAISVLAGEAVFGGAEYAVFTRVAGQDGYIYLDLANADWQAVEIGPSGWRVISKPPVKFRRSPGMLPLPHPVTGGSINGLRPMLNLNDDQAWVLVRSWLVAAVRDTGPYPVLVLHGEQGSAKSTTARVLRSLVDPNTASLRSQPKDTRDLMIAAANGWILNFDNLSYLPQWLSDAMCRLATGGGFATRQLYTDDDEVLFDAQRPIVLNGIEELATRGDLLDRSIVMYLPAISHNQRCSEASYWSRFQASRPRILGCLLDAASCALANVTGVQLPALPRMADFAEWACAAAPKLGFTQQQFIDAYAGNKDEGLSITLEASPIFEPLQSLIRVKGGTIEATTTELLNDLDRYIPIGARRPQGWPGNGRTLSSTLRRLAPGLRAIGIAVSFRRESSGKRLVSIKQVVQTSVGCVGSVAASPEDVDAGPGPAMQSVTADEVKAPTVSVTASLGDATDAADAKSAVHATLPWDEFLEVDEDERWEEDDLDESHID
;
A
#
# COMPACT_ATOMS: atom_id res chain seq x y z
N MET A 1 -22.02 -17.88 38.28
CA MET A 1 -22.38 -17.96 36.84
C MET A 1 -23.83 -18.41 36.75
N THR A 2 -24.68 -17.73 35.99
CA THR A 2 -26.08 -18.15 35.80
C THR A 2 -26.15 -19.44 34.98
N ILE A 3 -27.25 -20.20 35.07
CA ILE A 3 -27.47 -21.41 34.26
C ILE A 3 -27.38 -21.09 32.76
N GLU A 4 -27.94 -19.93 32.36
CA GLU A 4 -27.87 -19.43 30.98
C GLU A 4 -26.43 -19.18 30.53
N ALA A 5 -25.61 -18.51 31.36
CA ALA A 5 -24.21 -18.24 31.05
C ALA A 5 -23.39 -19.52 30.90
N SER A 6 -23.54 -20.48 31.82
CA SER A 6 -22.87 -21.79 31.72
C SER A 6 -23.29 -22.54 30.44
N THR A 7 -24.56 -22.42 30.05
CA THR A 7 -25.09 -23.02 28.81
C THR A 7 -24.47 -22.38 27.57
N LEU A 8 -24.38 -21.04 27.55
CA LEU A 8 -23.73 -20.28 26.47
C LEU A 8 -22.26 -20.66 26.31
N VAL A 9 -21.51 -20.74 27.42
CA VAL A 9 -20.11 -21.19 27.41
C VAL A 9 -20.01 -22.61 26.83
N SER A 10 -20.89 -23.52 27.24
CA SER A 10 -20.91 -24.89 26.68
C SER A 10 -21.18 -24.91 25.18
N PHE A 11 -22.13 -24.11 24.69
CA PHE A 11 -22.42 -24.01 23.25
C PHE A 11 -21.26 -23.40 22.46
N ALA A 12 -20.62 -22.37 23.00
CA ALA A 12 -19.44 -21.78 22.41
C ALA A 12 -18.31 -22.82 22.28
N LYS A 13 -18.01 -23.56 23.35
CA LYS A 13 -16.96 -24.60 23.36
C LYS A 13 -17.21 -25.75 22.39
N LYS A 14 -18.48 -26.06 22.09
CA LYS A 14 -18.84 -27.10 21.11
C LYS A 14 -18.69 -26.66 19.66
N THR A 15 -18.72 -25.35 19.40
CA THR A 15 -18.72 -24.78 18.05
C THR A 15 -17.40 -24.10 17.68
N ALA A 16 -16.68 -23.60 18.69
CA ALA A 16 -15.34 -23.08 18.53
C ALA A 16 -14.36 -24.22 18.33
N VAL A 17 -13.45 -24.02 17.38
CA VAL A 17 -12.28 -24.86 17.20
C VAL A 17 -11.23 -24.54 18.27
N GLU A 18 -11.10 -23.26 18.60
CA GLU A 18 -10.04 -22.78 19.48
C GLU A 18 -10.40 -21.42 20.09
N PHE A 19 -10.00 -21.21 21.34
CA PHE A 19 -9.95 -19.90 21.99
C PHE A 19 -8.47 -19.52 22.19
N TRP A 20 -8.11 -18.30 21.83
CA TRP A 20 -6.72 -17.84 21.73
C TRP A 20 -6.65 -16.33 21.95
N HIS A 21 -5.46 -15.76 22.12
CA HIS A 21 -5.30 -14.31 22.29
C HIS A 21 -4.27 -13.73 21.33
N ASP A 22 -4.39 -12.43 21.05
CA ASP A 22 -3.37 -11.73 20.28
C ASP A 22 -2.19 -11.26 21.14
N THR A 23 -1.16 -10.71 20.50
CA THR A 23 0.06 -10.19 21.16
C THR A 23 -0.20 -9.01 22.10
N ARG A 24 -1.45 -8.53 22.20
CA ARG A 24 -1.90 -7.50 23.15
C ARG A 24 -2.89 -8.06 24.17
N SER A 25 -2.91 -9.39 24.33
CA SER A 25 -3.84 -10.11 25.21
C SER A 25 -5.31 -9.86 24.89
N ARG A 26 -5.65 -9.47 23.65
CA ARG A 26 -7.06 -9.40 23.25
C ARG A 26 -7.59 -10.82 23.03
N PRO A 27 -8.75 -11.19 23.57
CA PRO A 27 -9.32 -12.52 23.43
C PRO A 27 -10.00 -12.74 22.07
N TRP A 28 -9.74 -13.89 21.44
CA TRP A 28 -10.26 -14.30 20.14
C TRP A 28 -10.77 -15.76 20.15
N ALA A 29 -11.66 -16.06 19.22
CA ALA A 29 -12.16 -17.40 18.96
C ALA A 29 -12.06 -17.73 17.46
N THR A 30 -11.55 -18.91 17.15
CA THR A 30 -11.67 -19.54 15.83
C THR A 30 -12.92 -20.41 15.83
N ILE A 31 -13.87 -20.13 14.95
CA ILE A 31 -15.16 -20.82 14.91
C ILE A 31 -15.44 -21.41 13.52
N THR A 32 -16.02 -22.61 13.49
CA THR A 32 -16.44 -23.23 12.23
C THR A 32 -17.78 -22.63 11.80
N ASN A 33 -17.89 -22.15 10.57
CA ASN A 33 -19.13 -21.66 9.97
C ASN A 33 -19.28 -22.29 8.60
N HIS A 34 -20.39 -22.98 8.32
CA HIS A 34 -20.67 -23.61 7.00
C HIS A 34 -19.50 -24.34 6.31
N GLY A 35 -18.57 -24.93 7.07
CA GLY A 35 -17.41 -25.68 6.56
C GLY A 35 -16.08 -24.91 6.49
N HIS A 36 -16.08 -23.59 6.73
CA HIS A 36 -14.88 -22.76 6.80
C HIS A 36 -14.60 -22.26 8.23
N LEU A 37 -13.40 -21.70 8.45
CA LEU A 37 -12.97 -21.17 9.74
C LEU A 37 -13.01 -19.66 9.74
N GLU A 38 -13.57 -19.07 10.79
CA GLU A 38 -13.65 -17.64 11.00
C GLU A 38 -12.99 -17.24 12.32
N ASN A 39 -12.28 -16.11 12.33
CA ASN A 39 -11.67 -15.58 13.54
C ASN A 39 -12.44 -14.34 14.01
N TRP A 40 -12.95 -14.37 15.24
CA TRP A 40 -13.70 -13.25 15.81
C TRP A 40 -13.20 -12.89 17.20
N PRO A 41 -13.10 -11.60 17.54
CA PRO A 41 -12.76 -11.20 18.88
C PRO A 41 -13.93 -11.53 19.81
N ILE A 42 -13.65 -12.16 20.95
CA ILE A 42 -14.67 -12.65 21.90
C ILE A 42 -15.46 -11.49 22.50
N ASP A 43 -14.79 -10.36 22.71
CA ASP A 43 -15.38 -9.11 23.19
C ASP A 43 -16.19 -8.35 22.13
N GLY A 44 -16.14 -8.77 20.86
CA GLY A 44 -16.73 -8.06 19.73
C GLY A 44 -18.19 -8.39 19.47
N ASN A 45 -18.96 -7.40 19.00
CA ASN A 45 -20.40 -7.49 18.72
C ASN A 45 -20.82 -8.71 17.87
N VAL A 46 -19.98 -9.14 16.92
CA VAL A 46 -20.28 -10.30 16.06
C VAL A 46 -20.31 -11.58 16.87
N PHE A 47 -19.32 -11.79 17.75
CA PHE A 47 -19.27 -12.96 18.62
C PHE A 47 -20.44 -12.95 19.62
N GLN A 48 -20.78 -11.79 20.19
CA GLN A 48 -21.93 -11.64 21.10
C GLN A 48 -23.25 -12.03 20.41
N ARG A 49 -23.49 -11.52 19.19
CA ARG A 49 -24.69 -11.87 18.40
C ARG A 49 -24.73 -13.35 18.06
N ARG A 50 -23.58 -13.96 17.78
CA ARG A 50 -23.48 -15.40 17.51
C ARG A 50 -23.80 -16.26 18.73
N LEU A 51 -23.35 -15.86 19.92
CA LEU A 51 -23.78 -16.50 21.18
C LEU A 51 -25.30 -16.45 21.36
N GLY A 52 -25.91 -15.28 21.09
CA GLY A 52 -27.36 -15.13 21.10
C GLY A 52 -28.07 -16.04 20.09
N ALA A 53 -27.57 -16.10 18.86
CA ALA A 53 -28.10 -16.96 17.80
C ALA A 53 -28.02 -18.46 18.17
N LEU A 54 -26.88 -18.92 18.69
CA LEU A 54 -26.70 -20.30 19.16
C LEU A 54 -27.65 -20.65 20.31
N PHE A 55 -27.87 -19.73 21.23
CA PHE A 55 -28.81 -19.94 22.34
C PHE A 55 -30.24 -20.05 21.81
N TYR A 56 -30.66 -19.14 20.92
CA TYR A 56 -31.98 -19.18 20.32
C TYR A 56 -32.22 -20.46 19.51
N GLU A 57 -31.24 -20.91 18.72
CA GLU A 57 -31.34 -22.15 17.94
C GLU A 57 -31.62 -23.37 18.83
N LYS A 58 -30.99 -23.44 20.01
CA LYS A 58 -31.08 -24.60 20.92
C LYS A 58 -32.18 -24.49 21.97
N LYS A 59 -32.54 -23.28 22.40
CA LYS A 59 -33.49 -23.03 23.50
C LYS A 59 -34.79 -22.37 23.06
N ARG A 60 -34.85 -21.86 21.82
CA ARG A 60 -35.99 -21.11 21.25
C ARG A 60 -36.41 -19.90 22.10
N SER A 61 -35.45 -19.32 22.83
CA SER A 61 -35.61 -18.12 23.65
C SER A 61 -34.36 -17.23 23.55
N ALA A 62 -34.48 -15.97 23.97
CA ALA A 62 -33.34 -15.06 24.03
C ALA A 62 -32.63 -15.18 25.40
N PRO A 63 -31.30 -15.25 25.45
CA PRO A 63 -30.58 -15.19 26.72
C PRO A 63 -30.61 -13.77 27.28
N SER A 64 -30.49 -13.64 28.60
CA SER A 64 -30.33 -12.32 29.22
C SER A 64 -29.00 -11.65 28.82
N ALA A 65 -28.98 -10.31 28.76
CA ALA A 65 -27.75 -9.55 28.49
C ALA A 65 -26.64 -9.87 29.51
N LYS A 66 -27.01 -10.07 30.78
CA LYS A 66 -26.09 -10.48 31.84
C LYS A 66 -25.49 -11.87 31.58
N ALA A 67 -26.28 -12.82 31.07
CA ALA A 67 -25.77 -14.15 30.75
C ALA A 67 -24.76 -14.12 29.59
N ILE A 68 -25.01 -13.31 28.55
CA ILE A 68 -24.05 -13.08 27.46
C ILE A 68 -22.74 -12.51 28.02
N GLN A 69 -22.83 -11.45 28.84
CA GLN A 69 -21.64 -10.81 29.41
C GLN A 69 -20.83 -11.77 30.29
N ASP A 70 -21.50 -12.57 31.13
CA ASP A 70 -20.84 -13.57 31.97
C ASP A 70 -20.15 -14.65 31.14
N ALA A 71 -20.78 -15.11 30.06
CA ALA A 71 -20.17 -16.07 29.15
C ALA A 71 -18.94 -15.49 28.43
N ILE A 72 -19.02 -14.25 27.94
CA ILE A 72 -17.90 -13.53 27.33
C ILE A 72 -16.74 -13.41 28.31
N SER A 73 -16.98 -13.00 29.56
CA SER A 73 -15.93 -12.86 30.57
C SER A 73 -15.19 -14.18 30.84
N VAL A 74 -15.91 -15.30 30.87
CA VAL A 74 -15.32 -16.63 31.08
C VAL A 74 -14.49 -17.06 29.88
N LEU A 75 -15.04 -16.95 28.67
CA LEU A 75 -14.36 -17.33 27.43
C LEU A 75 -13.14 -16.44 27.17
N ALA A 76 -13.23 -15.15 27.47
CA ALA A 76 -12.10 -14.23 27.39
C ALA A 76 -10.98 -14.61 28.37
N GLY A 77 -11.33 -14.96 29.62
CA GLY A 77 -10.36 -15.43 30.60
C GLY A 77 -9.66 -16.72 30.14
N GLU A 78 -10.41 -17.68 29.59
CA GLU A 78 -9.85 -18.91 29.02
C GLU A 78 -8.93 -18.62 27.83
N ALA A 79 -9.35 -17.74 26.92
CA ALA A 79 -8.56 -17.36 25.76
C ALA A 79 -7.23 -16.69 26.15
N VAL A 80 -7.24 -15.77 27.12
CA VAL A 80 -6.06 -14.99 27.52
C VAL A 80 -5.11 -15.77 28.44
N PHE A 81 -5.63 -16.56 29.38
CA PHE A 81 -4.80 -17.23 30.37
C PHE A 81 -4.55 -18.72 30.08
N GLY A 82 -5.30 -19.32 29.16
CA GLY A 82 -5.16 -20.73 28.78
C GLY A 82 -5.05 -20.99 27.28
N GLY A 83 -5.32 -20.00 26.44
CA GLY A 83 -5.21 -20.11 24.97
C GLY A 83 -3.80 -19.83 24.46
N ALA A 84 -3.54 -20.21 23.20
CA ALA A 84 -2.29 -19.88 22.52
C ALA A 84 -2.26 -18.40 22.10
N GLU A 85 -1.06 -17.84 21.98
CA GLU A 85 -0.86 -16.49 21.42
C GLU A 85 -0.70 -16.57 19.90
N TYR A 86 -1.40 -15.71 19.15
CA TYR A 86 -1.23 -15.57 17.69
C TYR A 86 -1.15 -14.11 17.25
N ALA A 87 -0.37 -13.85 16.20
CA ALA A 87 -0.45 -12.59 15.47
C ALA A 87 -1.75 -12.51 14.65
N VAL A 88 -2.35 -11.32 14.60
CA VAL A 88 -3.61 -11.07 13.86
C VAL A 88 -3.35 -10.17 12.67
N PHE A 89 -3.79 -10.64 11.50
CA PHE A 89 -3.48 -9.99 10.23
C PHE A 89 -4.72 -9.40 9.57
N THR A 90 -4.53 -8.31 8.82
CA THR A 90 -5.59 -7.67 8.02
C THR A 90 -5.13 -7.69 6.57
N ARG A 91 -5.91 -8.37 5.70
CA ARG A 91 -5.66 -8.60 4.26
C ARG A 91 -4.40 -9.38 3.90
N VAL A 92 -3.22 -8.98 4.38
CA VAL A 92 -1.94 -9.63 4.07
C VAL A 92 -1.29 -10.11 5.36
N ALA A 93 -0.68 -11.30 5.31
CA ALA A 93 0.09 -11.89 6.40
C ALA A 93 1.38 -12.51 5.86
N GLY A 94 2.42 -12.55 6.69
CA GLY A 94 3.66 -13.29 6.44
C GLY A 94 3.82 -14.38 7.48
N GLN A 95 4.16 -15.60 7.06
CA GLN A 95 4.52 -16.69 7.97
C GLN A 95 5.43 -17.71 7.27
N ASP A 96 6.51 -18.11 7.92
CA ASP A 96 7.42 -19.17 7.44
C ASP A 96 7.99 -18.92 6.02
N GLY A 97 8.20 -17.64 5.66
CA GLY A 97 8.69 -17.24 4.34
C GLY A 97 7.62 -17.21 3.24
N TYR A 98 6.35 -17.45 3.58
CA TYR A 98 5.20 -17.33 2.69
C TYR A 98 4.42 -16.06 2.98
N ILE A 99 3.76 -15.54 1.93
CA ILE A 99 2.80 -14.46 2.03
C ILE A 99 1.40 -15.05 1.86
N TYR A 100 0.45 -14.63 2.69
CA TYR A 100 -0.95 -15.00 2.58
C TYR A 100 -1.78 -13.75 2.28
N LEU A 101 -2.62 -13.80 1.24
CA LEU A 101 -3.55 -12.74 0.87
C LEU A 101 -4.99 -13.22 1.10
N ASP A 102 -5.69 -12.65 2.08
CA ASP A 102 -7.11 -12.93 2.33
C ASP A 102 -7.95 -12.44 1.14
N LEU A 103 -8.72 -13.35 0.53
CA LEU A 103 -9.63 -12.99 -0.56
C LEU A 103 -10.86 -12.24 -0.06
N ALA A 104 -11.15 -12.25 1.24
CA ALA A 104 -12.37 -11.68 1.83
C ALA A 104 -13.67 -12.21 1.19
N ASN A 105 -13.61 -13.40 0.57
CA ASN A 105 -14.78 -14.07 -0.02
C ASN A 105 -15.59 -14.83 1.04
N ALA A 106 -16.80 -15.24 0.68
CA ALA A 106 -17.72 -15.92 1.59
C ALA A 106 -17.13 -17.24 2.16
N ASP A 107 -16.28 -17.92 1.39
CA ASP A 107 -15.66 -19.21 1.74
C ASP A 107 -14.43 -19.10 2.65
N TRP A 108 -14.07 -17.90 3.09
CA TRP A 108 -12.89 -17.64 3.94
C TRP A 108 -11.55 -18.14 3.36
N GLN A 109 -11.43 -18.09 2.03
CA GLN A 109 -10.21 -18.50 1.34
C GLN A 109 -9.15 -17.40 1.34
N ALA A 110 -7.89 -17.83 1.26
CA ALA A 110 -6.73 -16.97 1.07
C ALA A 110 -5.87 -17.51 -0.08
N VAL A 111 -5.05 -16.65 -0.67
CA VAL A 111 -3.97 -17.06 -1.56
C VAL A 111 -2.72 -17.28 -0.73
N GLU A 112 -2.16 -18.48 -0.76
CA GLU A 112 -0.82 -18.78 -0.27
C GLU A 112 0.18 -18.52 -1.41
N ILE A 113 1.18 -17.68 -1.16
CA ILE A 113 2.19 -17.24 -2.12
C ILE A 113 3.56 -17.65 -1.57
N GLY A 114 4.26 -18.50 -2.32
CA GLY A 114 5.62 -18.94 -2.02
C GLY A 114 6.58 -18.63 -3.17
N PRO A 115 7.86 -19.02 -3.04
CA PRO A 115 8.88 -18.77 -4.07
C PRO A 115 8.66 -19.59 -5.36
N SER A 116 7.87 -20.67 -5.31
CA SER A 116 7.60 -21.53 -6.47
C SER A 116 6.26 -21.26 -7.17
N GLY A 117 5.43 -20.39 -6.61
CA GLY A 117 4.12 -20.05 -7.16
C GLY A 117 3.13 -19.66 -6.07
N TRP A 118 1.84 -19.66 -6.41
CA TRP A 118 0.77 -19.39 -5.48
C TRP A 118 -0.42 -20.32 -5.71
N ARG A 119 -1.25 -20.50 -4.69
CA ARG A 119 -2.50 -21.28 -4.76
C ARG A 119 -3.55 -20.73 -3.80
N VAL A 120 -4.83 -20.95 -4.12
CA VAL A 120 -5.93 -20.61 -3.22
C VAL A 120 -6.14 -21.76 -2.21
N ILE A 121 -6.23 -21.43 -0.93
CA ILE A 121 -6.41 -22.38 0.19
C ILE A 121 -7.62 -21.98 1.04
N SER A 122 -8.32 -22.98 1.58
CA SER A 122 -9.53 -22.79 2.41
C SER A 122 -9.25 -22.77 3.92
N LYS A 123 -8.03 -23.09 4.34
CA LYS A 123 -7.61 -23.13 5.75
C LYS A 123 -6.23 -22.48 5.88
N PRO A 124 -6.14 -21.14 5.79
CA PRO A 124 -4.86 -20.46 5.97
C PRO A 124 -4.29 -20.73 7.37
N PRO A 125 -2.97 -20.93 7.51
CA PRO A 125 -2.33 -21.17 8.81
C PRO A 125 -2.24 -19.89 9.67
N VAL A 126 -2.54 -18.73 9.10
CA VAL A 126 -2.54 -17.41 9.76
C VAL A 126 -3.92 -17.00 10.26
N LYS A 127 -3.97 -16.15 11.30
CA LYS A 127 -5.22 -15.61 11.86
C LYS A 127 -5.60 -14.30 11.19
N PHE A 128 -6.39 -14.36 10.12
CA PHE A 128 -6.98 -13.16 9.52
C PHE A 128 -8.17 -12.64 10.32
N ARG A 129 -8.24 -11.31 10.46
CA ARG A 129 -9.46 -10.59 10.85
C ARG A 129 -10.03 -9.85 9.65
N ARG A 130 -11.36 -9.80 9.54
CA ARG A 130 -12.06 -9.04 8.50
C ARG A 130 -12.79 -7.85 9.10
N SER A 131 -12.50 -6.65 8.61
CA SER A 131 -13.20 -5.44 9.04
C SER A 131 -14.53 -5.29 8.28
N PRO A 132 -15.56 -4.63 8.86
CA PRO A 132 -16.87 -4.53 8.21
C PRO A 132 -16.86 -3.88 6.82
N GLY A 133 -15.87 -3.04 6.51
CA GLY A 133 -15.74 -2.39 5.20
C GLY A 133 -14.91 -3.17 4.18
N MET A 134 -14.30 -4.29 4.57
CA MET A 134 -13.46 -5.11 3.70
C MET A 134 -14.32 -5.79 2.64
N LEU A 135 -13.95 -5.64 1.37
CA LEU A 135 -14.67 -6.25 0.25
C LEU A 135 -13.91 -7.46 -0.32
N PRO A 136 -14.58 -8.38 -1.03
CA PRO A 136 -13.91 -9.50 -1.67
C PRO A 136 -13.00 -9.06 -2.82
N LEU A 137 -11.87 -9.75 -2.93
CA LEU A 137 -11.05 -9.82 -4.15
C LEU A 137 -11.68 -10.84 -5.11
N PRO A 138 -11.54 -10.65 -6.44
CA PRO A 138 -11.92 -11.69 -7.37
C PRO A 138 -11.05 -12.93 -7.19
N HIS A 139 -11.55 -14.10 -7.60
CA HIS A 139 -10.71 -15.28 -7.69
C HIS A 139 -9.58 -15.04 -8.70
N PRO A 140 -8.30 -15.21 -8.33
CA PRO A 140 -7.18 -14.91 -9.22
C PRO A 140 -7.08 -15.90 -10.38
N VAL A 141 -6.65 -15.42 -11.55
CA VAL A 141 -6.51 -16.23 -12.77
C VAL A 141 -5.08 -16.16 -13.29
N THR A 142 -4.46 -17.32 -13.50
CA THR A 142 -3.10 -17.44 -14.05
C THR A 142 -3.04 -17.09 -15.54
N GLY A 143 -1.83 -16.85 -16.07
CA GLY A 143 -1.61 -16.64 -17.51
C GLY A 143 -2.11 -15.28 -18.06
N GLY A 144 -2.39 -14.33 -17.18
CA GLY A 144 -2.72 -12.95 -17.57
C GLY A 144 -1.50 -12.13 -18.01
N SER A 145 -1.73 -10.85 -18.29
CA SER A 145 -0.65 -9.87 -18.43
C SER A 145 -0.93 -8.64 -17.56
N ILE A 146 0.09 -8.19 -16.81
CA ILE A 146 0.04 -6.95 -16.03
C ILE A 146 -0.23 -5.72 -16.92
N ASN A 147 0.05 -5.81 -18.22
CA ASN A 147 -0.23 -4.75 -19.19
C ASN A 147 -1.74 -4.46 -19.34
N GLY A 148 -2.62 -5.39 -18.94
CA GLY A 148 -4.06 -5.13 -18.86
C GLY A 148 -4.43 -3.98 -17.90
N LEU A 149 -3.54 -3.63 -16.96
CA LEU A 149 -3.71 -2.49 -16.04
C LEU A 149 -3.34 -1.15 -16.67
N ARG A 150 -2.39 -1.10 -17.62
CA ARG A 150 -1.94 0.16 -18.26
C ARG A 150 -3.09 1.02 -18.80
N PRO A 151 -4.09 0.50 -19.56
CA PRO A 151 -5.21 1.31 -20.06
C PRO A 151 -6.18 1.78 -18.97
N MET A 152 -6.04 1.28 -17.74
CA MET A 152 -6.87 1.69 -16.60
C MET A 152 -6.25 2.87 -15.85
N LEU A 153 -5.00 3.23 -16.13
CA LEU A 153 -4.28 4.29 -15.42
C LEU A 153 -3.92 5.44 -16.37
N ASN A 154 -4.11 6.67 -15.90
CA ASN A 154 -3.78 7.89 -16.65
C ASN A 154 -2.36 8.35 -16.31
N LEU A 155 -1.35 7.69 -16.88
CA LEU A 155 0.07 7.91 -16.58
C LEU A 155 0.74 8.70 -17.71
N ASN A 156 1.72 9.53 -17.37
CA ASN A 156 2.44 10.43 -18.29
C ASN A 156 3.46 9.71 -19.17
N ASP A 157 4.17 8.71 -18.63
CA ASP A 157 5.29 8.05 -19.31
C ASP A 157 5.47 6.58 -18.85
N ASP A 158 6.53 5.95 -19.36
CA ASP A 158 6.90 4.57 -19.03
C ASP A 158 7.68 4.44 -17.70
N GLN A 159 8.30 5.52 -17.21
CA GLN A 159 8.95 5.52 -15.90
C GLN A 159 7.90 5.40 -14.79
N ALA A 160 6.81 6.18 -14.87
CA ALA A 160 5.66 6.06 -14.01
C ALA A 160 5.01 4.67 -14.10
N TRP A 161 5.05 4.03 -15.27
CA TRP A 161 4.56 2.66 -15.44
C TRP A 161 5.41 1.61 -14.71
N VAL A 162 6.72 1.80 -14.68
CA VAL A 162 7.63 0.97 -13.88
C VAL A 162 7.32 1.17 -12.40
N LEU A 163 7.26 2.43 -11.94
CA LEU A 163 7.07 2.75 -10.53
C LEU A 163 5.74 2.29 -9.96
N VAL A 164 4.63 2.42 -10.70
CA VAL A 164 3.32 1.96 -10.22
C VAL A 164 3.24 0.44 -10.07
N ARG A 165 3.88 -0.31 -10.99
CA ARG A 165 3.96 -1.77 -10.92
C ARG A 165 4.84 -2.20 -9.75
N SER A 166 5.97 -1.54 -9.54
CA SER A 166 6.85 -1.75 -8.39
C SER A 166 6.15 -1.46 -7.06
N TRP A 167 5.36 -0.39 -6.99
CA TRP A 167 4.59 -0.05 -5.80
C TRP A 167 3.49 -1.09 -5.53
N LEU A 168 2.78 -1.55 -6.57
CA LEU A 168 1.73 -2.57 -6.42
C LEU A 168 2.26 -3.91 -5.91
N VAL A 169 3.39 -4.40 -6.43
CA VAL A 169 3.96 -5.66 -5.94
C VAL A 169 4.47 -5.52 -4.50
N ALA A 170 4.97 -4.33 -4.13
CA ALA A 170 5.30 -4.05 -2.74
C ALA A 170 4.05 -4.04 -1.85
N ALA A 171 2.90 -3.58 -2.34
CA ALA A 171 1.66 -3.59 -1.58
C ALA A 171 1.13 -5.00 -1.26
N VAL A 172 1.64 -6.06 -1.91
CA VAL A 172 1.32 -7.46 -1.59
C VAL A 172 2.32 -8.09 -0.62
N ARG A 173 3.48 -7.45 -0.38
CA ARG A 173 4.48 -7.91 0.58
C ARG A 173 3.91 -7.85 2.00
N ASP A 174 4.29 -8.77 2.86
CA ASP A 174 3.85 -8.84 4.26
C ASP A 174 4.49 -7.76 5.14
N THR A 175 5.74 -7.39 4.83
CA THR A 175 6.52 -6.40 5.57
C THR A 175 7.06 -5.32 4.63
N GLY A 176 7.04 -4.07 5.07
CA GLY A 176 7.59 -2.92 4.35
C GLY A 176 9.13 -2.86 4.43
N PRO A 177 9.74 -1.69 4.14
CA PRO A 177 9.11 -0.40 3.93
C PRO A 177 8.27 -0.32 2.65
N TYR A 178 7.19 0.48 2.71
CA TYR A 178 6.34 0.82 1.57
C TYR A 178 6.51 2.29 1.23
N PRO A 179 7.00 2.65 0.03
CA PRO A 179 7.01 4.05 -0.38
C PRO A 179 5.59 4.62 -0.36
N VAL A 180 5.46 5.86 0.13
CA VAL A 180 4.17 6.57 0.08
C VAL A 180 3.91 6.98 -1.37
N LEU A 181 2.80 6.52 -1.95
CA LEU A 181 2.44 6.89 -3.32
C LEU A 181 1.71 8.22 -3.32
N VAL A 182 2.30 9.25 -3.91
CA VAL A 182 1.70 10.58 -4.02
C VAL A 182 1.21 10.77 -5.45
N LEU A 183 -0.09 10.91 -5.63
CA LEU A 183 -0.72 11.21 -6.92
C LEU A 183 -0.89 12.73 -7.02
N HIS A 184 -0.19 13.33 -7.96
CA HIS A 184 -0.25 14.77 -8.25
C HIS A 184 -0.82 15.02 -9.64
N GLY A 185 -1.42 16.19 -9.85
CA GLY A 185 -1.98 16.63 -11.13
C GLY A 185 -3.19 17.54 -10.93
N GLU A 186 -3.60 18.24 -11.98
CA GLU A 186 -4.73 19.17 -11.91
C GLU A 186 -6.08 18.47 -11.72
N GLN A 187 -7.13 19.26 -11.50
CA GLN A 187 -8.49 18.73 -11.45
C GLN A 187 -8.84 18.01 -12.76
N GLY A 188 -9.36 16.79 -12.68
CA GLY A 188 -9.73 16.00 -13.86
C GLY A 188 -8.65 15.07 -14.40
N SER A 189 -7.49 14.93 -13.74
CA SER A 189 -6.42 13.99 -14.11
C SER A 189 -6.62 12.54 -13.64
N ALA A 190 -7.81 12.20 -13.13
CA ALA A 190 -8.19 10.87 -12.62
C ALA A 190 -7.40 10.33 -11.40
N LYS A 191 -6.79 11.19 -10.57
CA LYS A 191 -6.09 10.80 -9.33
C LYS A 191 -6.90 9.86 -8.42
N SER A 192 -8.12 10.27 -8.05
CA SER A 192 -8.99 9.47 -7.19
C SER A 192 -9.35 8.12 -7.83
N THR A 193 -9.55 8.08 -9.14
CA THR A 193 -9.82 6.83 -9.88
C THR A 193 -8.60 5.90 -9.88
N THR A 194 -7.41 6.43 -10.16
CA THR A 194 -6.14 5.69 -10.05
C THR A 194 -5.97 5.10 -8.66
N ALA A 195 -6.15 5.90 -7.60
CA ALA A 195 -6.06 5.42 -6.21
C ALA A 195 -7.05 4.27 -5.92
N ARG A 196 -8.30 4.39 -6.39
CA ARG A 196 -9.31 3.32 -6.24
C ARG A 196 -8.92 2.04 -6.98
N VAL A 197 -8.42 2.15 -8.22
CA VAL A 197 -7.96 0.99 -9.00
C VAL A 197 -6.84 0.27 -8.27
N LEU A 198 -5.77 0.99 -7.88
CA LEU A 198 -4.62 0.39 -7.21
C LEU A 198 -5.04 -0.31 -5.91
N ARG A 199 -5.86 0.35 -5.09
CA ARG A 199 -6.37 -0.23 -3.86
C ARG A 199 -7.26 -1.45 -4.12
N SER A 200 -8.12 -1.43 -5.12
CA SER A 200 -9.03 -2.54 -5.41
C SER A 200 -8.33 -3.83 -5.86
N LEU A 201 -7.08 -3.74 -6.32
CA LEU A 201 -6.28 -4.91 -6.70
C LEU A 201 -5.79 -5.70 -5.48
N VAL A 202 -5.64 -5.08 -4.32
CA VAL A 202 -5.06 -5.73 -3.12
C VAL A 202 -5.98 -5.64 -1.91
N ASP A 203 -6.54 -4.47 -1.62
CA ASP A 203 -7.39 -4.21 -0.45
C ASP A 203 -8.67 -3.44 -0.80
N PRO A 204 -9.58 -4.04 -1.59
CA PRO A 204 -10.88 -3.42 -1.88
C PRO A 204 -11.67 -3.19 -0.59
N ASN A 205 -12.26 -2.00 -0.48
CA ASN A 205 -12.96 -1.55 0.72
C ASN A 205 -14.12 -0.63 0.35
N THR A 206 -15.20 -0.65 1.12
CA THR A 206 -16.37 0.23 0.94
C THR A 206 -15.99 1.70 1.05
N ALA A 207 -15.11 2.04 2.01
CA ALA A 207 -14.48 3.36 2.13
C ALA A 207 -13.17 3.38 1.32
N SER A 208 -13.28 3.27 0.00
CA SER A 208 -12.15 3.18 -0.94
C SER A 208 -11.23 4.41 -0.91
N LEU A 209 -11.78 5.58 -0.58
CA LEU A 209 -11.10 6.85 -0.39
C LEU A 209 -11.50 7.41 0.97
N ARG A 210 -10.53 7.95 1.71
CA ARG A 210 -10.76 8.52 3.06
C ARG A 210 -10.41 9.99 3.07
N SER A 211 -11.15 10.76 3.86
CA SER A 211 -10.76 12.12 4.23
C SER A 211 -9.51 12.09 5.11
N GLN A 212 -8.87 13.24 5.24
CA GLN A 212 -7.78 13.44 6.19
C GLN A 212 -8.19 13.02 7.62
N PRO A 213 -7.36 12.24 8.34
CA PRO A 213 -7.61 11.91 9.74
C PRO A 213 -7.46 13.16 10.61
N LYS A 214 -8.26 13.26 11.68
CA LYS A 214 -8.23 14.43 12.57
C LYS A 214 -7.07 14.38 13.55
N ASP A 215 -6.70 13.18 13.97
CA ASP A 215 -5.61 12.92 14.90
C ASP A 215 -4.93 11.55 14.63
N THR A 216 -3.92 11.22 15.43
CA THR A 216 -3.20 9.95 15.35
C THR A 216 -4.11 8.75 15.59
N ARG A 217 -5.12 8.85 16.47
CA ARG A 217 -6.01 7.74 16.82
C ARG A 217 -6.87 7.35 15.62
N ASP A 218 -7.45 8.33 14.93
CA ASP A 218 -8.21 8.10 13.70
C ASP A 218 -7.36 7.39 12.63
N LEU A 219 -6.09 7.79 12.49
CA LEU A 219 -5.13 7.13 11.60
C LEU A 219 -4.85 5.68 12.04
N MET A 220 -4.67 5.41 13.33
CA MET A 220 -4.44 4.06 13.83
C MET A 220 -5.65 3.15 13.59
N ILE A 221 -6.86 3.66 13.77
CA ILE A 221 -8.11 2.94 13.46
C ILE A 221 -8.17 2.62 11.96
N ALA A 222 -7.77 3.57 11.10
CA ALA A 222 -7.67 3.33 9.67
C ALA A 222 -6.67 2.22 9.34
N ALA A 223 -5.46 2.27 9.91
CA ALA A 223 -4.41 1.26 9.73
C ALA A 223 -4.79 -0.13 10.29
N ALA A 224 -5.58 -0.17 11.36
CA ALA A 224 -6.09 -1.41 11.90
C ALA A 224 -7.11 -2.06 10.95
N ASN A 225 -7.98 -1.25 10.34
CA ASN A 225 -9.13 -1.73 9.59
C ASN A 225 -8.90 -1.87 8.07
N GLY A 226 -7.76 -1.41 7.56
CA GLY A 226 -7.38 -1.50 6.15
C GLY A 226 -5.90 -1.77 5.99
N TRP A 227 -5.57 -2.50 4.93
CA TRP A 227 -4.19 -2.78 4.55
C TRP A 227 -3.61 -1.65 3.70
N ILE A 228 -4.37 -1.15 2.73
CA ILE A 228 -3.97 0.04 1.96
C ILE A 228 -4.75 1.25 2.47
N LEU A 229 -4.03 2.31 2.82
CA LEU A 229 -4.61 3.58 3.23
C LEU A 229 -4.62 4.57 2.08
N ASN A 230 -5.81 4.91 1.58
CA ASN A 230 -5.98 5.93 0.56
C ASN A 230 -6.58 7.20 1.18
N PHE A 231 -5.81 8.29 1.19
CA PHE A 231 -6.28 9.61 1.61
C PHE A 231 -6.47 10.50 0.38
N ASP A 232 -7.69 11.00 0.21
CA ASP A 232 -8.13 11.70 -0.99
C ASP A 232 -8.40 13.17 -0.71
N ASN A 233 -8.17 14.00 -1.74
CA ASN A 233 -8.44 15.43 -1.72
C ASN A 233 -7.76 16.15 -0.53
N LEU A 234 -6.51 15.80 -0.26
CA LEU A 234 -5.71 16.55 0.71
C LEU A 234 -5.32 17.89 0.09
N SER A 235 -5.58 18.98 0.80
CA SER A 235 -5.11 20.32 0.41
C SER A 235 -3.76 20.62 1.04
N TYR A 236 -3.49 20.12 2.25
CA TYR A 236 -2.21 20.29 2.92
C TYR A 236 -1.91 19.06 3.80
N LEU A 237 -0.64 18.83 4.12
CA LEU A 237 -0.22 17.77 5.03
C LEU A 237 0.38 18.34 6.32
N PRO A 238 -0.32 18.27 7.48
CA PRO A 238 0.22 18.75 8.73
C PRO A 238 1.44 17.93 9.16
N GLN A 239 2.35 18.54 9.93
CA GLN A 239 3.60 17.91 10.36
C GLN A 239 3.36 16.57 11.08
N TRP A 240 2.41 16.53 12.01
CA TRP A 240 2.11 15.31 12.77
C TRP A 240 1.69 14.15 11.86
N LEU A 241 0.93 14.44 10.80
CA LEU A 241 0.43 13.45 9.86
C LEU A 241 1.55 13.00 8.90
N SER A 242 2.39 13.92 8.43
CA SER A 242 3.59 13.58 7.66
C SER A 242 4.49 12.62 8.43
N ASP A 243 4.80 12.92 9.68
CA ASP A 243 5.65 12.08 10.53
C ASP A 243 5.01 10.72 10.81
N ALA A 244 3.68 10.71 11.00
CA ALA A 244 2.91 9.49 11.15
C ALA A 244 2.95 8.62 9.88
N MET A 245 2.73 9.19 8.69
CA MET A 245 2.81 8.42 7.44
C MET A 245 4.21 7.82 7.22
N CYS A 246 5.27 8.57 7.52
CA CYS A 246 6.64 8.05 7.46
C CYS A 246 6.83 6.84 8.39
N ARG A 247 6.35 6.92 9.64
CA ARG A 247 6.42 5.80 10.59
C ARG A 247 5.61 4.60 10.11
N LEU A 248 4.39 4.83 9.64
CA LEU A 248 3.51 3.76 9.15
C LEU A 248 4.02 3.11 7.85
N ALA A 249 4.74 3.86 7.02
CA ALA A 249 5.39 3.35 5.81
C ALA A 249 6.57 2.41 6.11
N THR A 250 7.29 2.62 7.22
CA THR A 250 8.55 1.91 7.52
C THR A 250 8.54 1.08 8.79
N GLY A 251 7.47 1.08 9.59
CA GLY A 251 7.37 0.30 10.84
C GLY A 251 7.88 1.00 12.09
N GLY A 252 7.80 2.33 12.12
CA GLY A 252 7.97 3.05 13.38
C GLY A 252 6.74 2.84 14.26
N GLY A 253 6.89 2.18 15.40
CA GLY A 253 5.81 1.99 16.37
C GLY A 253 5.15 3.32 16.78
N PHE A 254 3.83 3.29 16.96
CA PHE A 254 3.05 4.39 17.51
C PHE A 254 2.69 4.10 18.95
N ALA A 255 3.06 4.99 19.87
CA ALA A 255 2.54 4.96 21.22
C ALA A 255 1.39 5.96 21.31
N THR A 256 0.16 5.48 21.56
CA THR A 256 -1.00 6.35 21.82
C THR A 256 -1.64 5.94 23.13
N ARG A 257 -1.79 6.90 24.05
CA ARG A 257 -2.53 6.70 25.31
C ARG A 257 -4.01 6.47 25.02
N GLN A 258 -4.61 5.48 25.67
CA GLN A 258 -6.05 5.28 25.62
C GLN A 258 -6.76 6.42 26.39
N LEU A 259 -7.90 6.91 25.87
CA LEU A 259 -8.78 7.82 26.61
C LEU A 259 -10.07 7.08 26.93
N TYR A 260 -10.42 7.09 28.23
CA TYR A 260 -11.49 6.35 28.92
C TYR A 260 -11.22 4.86 29.16
N THR A 261 -10.21 4.59 30.00
CA THR A 261 -10.07 3.53 31.04
C THR A 261 -8.57 3.43 31.32
N ASP A 262 -8.16 3.78 32.55
CA ASP A 262 -6.88 3.54 33.24
C ASP A 262 -5.58 3.36 32.43
N ASP A 263 -4.61 4.26 32.67
CA ASP A 263 -3.12 4.24 32.57
C ASP A 263 -2.33 3.36 31.55
N ASP A 264 -2.96 2.57 30.68
CA ASP A 264 -2.24 1.70 29.76
C ASP A 264 -1.94 2.40 28.42
N GLU A 265 -0.64 2.51 28.12
CA GLU A 265 -0.14 2.92 26.80
C GLU A 265 -0.28 1.76 25.83
N VAL A 266 -1.26 1.83 24.93
CA VAL A 266 -1.41 0.82 23.88
C VAL A 266 -0.40 1.12 22.77
N LEU A 267 0.64 0.29 22.68
CA LEU A 267 1.57 0.29 21.57
C LEU A 267 0.84 -0.22 20.32
N PHE A 268 0.76 0.63 19.29
CA PHE A 268 0.31 0.25 17.98
C PHE A 268 1.49 0.14 17.02
N ASP A 269 1.81 -1.09 16.66
CA ASP A 269 2.77 -1.37 15.59
C ASP A 269 2.02 -1.88 14.35
N ALA A 270 2.23 -1.19 13.22
CA ALA A 270 1.78 -1.63 11.92
C ALA A 270 2.61 -0.98 10.82
N GLN A 271 2.68 -1.66 9.68
CA GLN A 271 3.20 -1.13 8.44
C GLN A 271 2.13 -1.19 7.36
N ARG A 272 1.91 -0.10 6.62
CA ARG A 272 0.84 -0.03 5.60
C ARG A 272 1.31 0.68 4.34
N PRO A 273 0.99 0.15 3.14
CA PRO A 273 1.01 0.94 1.92
C PRO A 273 0.05 2.12 2.01
N ILE A 274 0.50 3.30 1.58
CA ILE A 274 -0.25 4.55 1.66
C ILE A 274 -0.31 5.18 0.27
N VAL A 275 -1.49 5.65 -0.12
CA VAL A 275 -1.73 6.50 -1.30
C VAL A 275 -2.27 7.84 -0.82
N LEU A 276 -1.60 8.93 -1.22
CA LEU A 276 -2.03 10.30 -1.00
C LEU A 276 -2.42 10.93 -2.33
N ASN A 277 -3.56 11.62 -2.37
CA ASN A 277 -3.98 12.43 -3.51
C ASN A 277 -4.29 13.85 -3.01
N GLY A 278 -3.77 14.85 -3.72
CA GLY A 278 -4.09 16.26 -3.56
C GLY A 278 -3.96 17.03 -4.87
N ILE A 279 -4.42 18.28 -4.86
CA ILE A 279 -4.18 19.23 -5.95
C ILE A 279 -2.87 19.97 -5.73
N GLU A 280 -2.50 20.22 -4.48
CA GLU A 280 -1.22 20.84 -4.11
C GLU A 280 -0.11 19.80 -3.93
N GLU A 281 1.14 20.27 -3.93
CA GLU A 281 2.31 19.47 -3.62
C GLU A 281 2.28 19.05 -2.14
N LEU A 282 1.80 17.83 -1.86
CA LEU A 282 1.61 17.34 -0.49
C LEU A 282 2.92 16.93 0.20
N ALA A 283 3.91 16.51 -0.59
CA ALA A 283 5.18 15.98 -0.11
C ALA A 283 6.30 17.04 -0.10
N THR A 284 6.00 18.28 0.28
CA THR A 284 7.01 19.37 0.35
C THR A 284 8.05 19.18 1.45
N ARG A 285 7.86 18.21 2.35
CA ARG A 285 8.82 17.89 3.42
C ARG A 285 9.79 16.83 2.94
N GLY A 286 11.08 17.18 2.92
CA GLY A 286 12.14 16.30 2.42
C GLY A 286 12.18 14.90 3.04
N ASP A 287 11.70 14.73 4.28
CA ASP A 287 11.64 13.42 4.93
C ASP A 287 10.54 12.50 4.36
N LEU A 288 9.37 13.04 4.04
CA LEU A 288 8.29 12.30 3.39
C LEU A 288 8.60 12.07 1.92
N LEU A 289 9.08 13.11 1.23
CA LEU A 289 9.41 13.07 -0.20
C LEU A 289 10.42 11.96 -0.53
N ASP A 290 11.49 11.84 0.25
CA ASP A 290 12.54 10.84 0.04
C ASP A 290 12.07 9.39 0.34
N ARG A 291 10.92 9.26 1.01
CA ARG A 291 10.20 7.98 1.22
C ARG A 291 8.97 7.84 0.32
N SER A 292 8.78 8.74 -0.64
CA SER A 292 7.61 8.75 -1.52
C SER A 292 7.99 8.35 -2.95
N ILE A 293 6.98 7.90 -3.69
CA ILE A 293 6.96 7.89 -5.15
C ILE A 293 5.95 8.94 -5.57
N VAL A 294 6.37 9.96 -6.31
CA VAL A 294 5.46 11.04 -6.77
C VAL A 294 5.08 10.77 -8.22
N MET A 295 3.80 10.57 -8.52
CA MET A 295 3.33 10.35 -9.88
C MET A 295 2.52 11.55 -10.36
N TYR A 296 2.99 12.17 -11.45
CA TYR A 296 2.31 13.26 -12.13
C TYR A 296 1.34 12.69 -13.17
N LEU A 297 0.04 12.83 -12.92
CA LEU A 297 -1.01 12.39 -13.84
C LEU A 297 -1.42 13.55 -14.75
N PRO A 298 -1.38 13.40 -16.09
CA PRO A 298 -1.71 14.47 -17.02
C PRO A 298 -3.20 14.80 -17.01
N ALA A 299 -3.54 15.98 -17.52
CA ALA A 299 -4.92 16.36 -17.78
C ALA A 299 -5.58 15.40 -18.78
N ILE A 300 -6.83 15.00 -18.53
CA ILE A 300 -7.61 14.19 -19.48
C ILE A 300 -8.40 15.11 -20.40
N SER A 301 -8.01 15.13 -21.68
CA SER A 301 -8.70 15.89 -22.71
C SER A 301 -10.15 15.41 -22.91
N HIS A 302 -11.04 16.28 -23.39
CA HIS A 302 -12.47 15.96 -23.52
C HIS A 302 -12.75 14.72 -24.40
N ASN A 303 -11.96 14.49 -25.44
CA ASN A 303 -12.08 13.35 -26.35
C ASN A 303 -11.56 12.02 -25.77
N GLN A 304 -10.81 12.04 -24.68
CA GLN A 304 -10.30 10.84 -24.00
C GLN A 304 -11.18 10.38 -22.84
N ARG A 305 -12.21 11.18 -22.49
CA ARG A 305 -13.13 10.86 -21.40
C ARG A 305 -14.04 9.69 -21.79
N CYS A 306 -14.32 8.82 -20.84
CA CYS A 306 -15.31 7.75 -20.98
C CYS A 306 -16.23 7.73 -19.76
N SER A 307 -17.37 7.04 -19.88
CA SER A 307 -18.30 6.89 -18.76
C SER A 307 -17.68 6.05 -17.64
N GLU A 308 -17.99 6.41 -16.40
CA GLU A 308 -17.49 5.67 -15.23
C GLU A 308 -18.00 4.22 -15.23
N ALA A 309 -19.25 3.98 -15.63
CA ALA A 309 -19.82 2.64 -15.72
C ALA A 309 -19.07 1.74 -16.72
N SER A 310 -18.81 2.22 -17.94
CA SER A 310 -18.07 1.44 -18.95
C SER A 310 -16.60 1.26 -18.56
N TYR A 311 -16.00 2.25 -17.89
CA TYR A 311 -14.65 2.11 -17.34
C TYR A 311 -14.57 1.00 -16.28
N TRP A 312 -15.43 1.04 -15.27
CA TRP A 312 -15.43 0.04 -14.19
C TRP A 312 -15.79 -1.35 -14.69
N SER A 313 -16.71 -1.48 -15.64
CA SER A 313 -17.04 -2.78 -16.25
C SER A 313 -15.81 -3.42 -16.90
N ARG A 314 -15.04 -2.66 -17.69
CA ARG A 314 -13.78 -3.14 -18.30
C ARG A 314 -12.74 -3.51 -17.23
N PHE A 315 -12.60 -2.67 -16.20
CA PHE A 315 -11.68 -2.95 -15.11
C PHE A 315 -12.05 -4.26 -14.39
N GLN A 316 -13.31 -4.43 -13.96
CA GLN A 316 -13.75 -5.65 -13.26
C GLN A 316 -13.55 -6.90 -14.10
N ALA A 317 -13.79 -6.84 -15.42
CA ALA A 317 -13.53 -7.97 -16.33
C ALA A 317 -12.04 -8.36 -16.40
N SER A 318 -11.14 -7.37 -16.33
CA SER A 318 -9.68 -7.60 -16.36
C SER A 318 -9.05 -7.94 -15.00
N ARG A 319 -9.71 -7.56 -13.91
CA ARG A 319 -9.19 -7.61 -12.53
C ARG A 319 -8.71 -9.01 -12.08
N PRO A 320 -9.40 -10.13 -12.36
CA PRO A 320 -8.92 -11.47 -11.97
C PRO A 320 -7.54 -11.83 -12.55
N ARG A 321 -7.31 -11.45 -13.82
CA ARG A 321 -6.05 -11.70 -14.53
C ARG A 321 -4.95 -10.75 -14.06
N ILE A 322 -5.27 -9.48 -13.82
CA ILE A 322 -4.32 -8.51 -13.25
C ILE A 322 -3.87 -8.98 -11.86
N LEU A 323 -4.80 -9.45 -11.02
CA LEU A 323 -4.48 -10.00 -9.71
C LEU A 323 -3.58 -11.23 -9.83
N GLY A 324 -3.88 -12.18 -10.72
CA GLY A 324 -3.01 -13.33 -10.96
C GLY A 324 -1.58 -12.95 -11.34
N CYS A 325 -1.39 -11.97 -12.22
CA CYS A 325 -0.05 -11.46 -12.56
C CYS A 325 0.66 -10.79 -11.39
N LEU A 326 -0.08 -10.08 -10.53
CA LEU A 326 0.49 -9.45 -9.34
C LEU A 326 0.98 -10.51 -8.34
N LEU A 327 0.25 -11.62 -8.20
CA LEU A 327 0.63 -12.76 -7.38
C LEU A 327 1.84 -13.51 -7.97
N ASP A 328 1.91 -13.65 -9.29
CA ASP A 328 3.10 -14.19 -9.99
C ASP A 328 4.34 -13.32 -9.72
N ALA A 329 4.17 -12.00 -9.73
CA ALA A 329 5.25 -11.05 -9.43
C ALA A 329 5.71 -11.11 -7.97
N ALA A 330 4.78 -11.24 -7.02
CA ALA A 330 5.11 -11.42 -5.60
C ALA A 330 5.85 -12.75 -5.35
N SER A 331 5.40 -13.83 -5.99
CA SER A 331 6.07 -15.14 -5.94
C SER A 331 7.49 -15.07 -6.52
N CYS A 332 7.66 -14.41 -7.67
CA CYS A 332 8.97 -14.17 -8.27
C CYS A 332 9.89 -13.34 -7.36
N ALA A 333 9.33 -12.34 -6.67
CA ALA A 333 10.09 -11.54 -5.72
C ALA A 333 10.60 -12.39 -4.54
N LEU A 334 9.75 -13.24 -3.95
CA LEU A 334 10.14 -14.17 -2.88
C LEU A 334 11.29 -15.10 -3.33
N ALA A 335 11.25 -15.57 -4.58
CA ALA A 335 12.28 -16.46 -5.12
C ALA A 335 13.64 -15.78 -5.31
N ASN A 336 13.65 -14.49 -5.65
CA ASN A 336 14.84 -13.80 -6.16
C ASN A 336 15.45 -12.78 -5.20
N VAL A 337 14.71 -12.32 -4.18
CA VAL A 337 15.08 -11.14 -3.37
C VAL A 337 16.47 -11.27 -2.73
N THR A 338 16.85 -12.46 -2.26
CA THR A 338 18.17 -12.70 -1.63
C THR A 338 19.33 -12.60 -2.62
N GLY A 339 19.09 -12.71 -3.92
CA GLY A 339 20.10 -12.61 -4.98
C GLY A 339 20.20 -11.23 -5.64
N VAL A 340 19.34 -10.27 -5.27
CA VAL A 340 19.37 -8.93 -5.86
C VAL A 340 20.60 -8.16 -5.38
N GLN A 341 21.29 -7.50 -6.31
CA GLN A 341 22.44 -6.64 -6.02
C GLN A 341 22.21 -5.27 -6.66
N LEU A 342 22.11 -4.23 -5.83
CA LEU A 342 21.93 -2.85 -6.30
C LEU A 342 23.28 -2.12 -6.30
N PRO A 343 23.63 -1.37 -7.37
CA PRO A 343 24.87 -0.59 -7.42
C PRO A 343 24.98 0.46 -6.31
N ALA A 344 23.84 1.03 -5.89
CA ALA A 344 23.72 1.94 -4.78
C ALA A 344 22.37 1.73 -4.09
N LEU A 345 22.38 1.65 -2.76
CA LEU A 345 21.16 1.44 -1.97
C LEU A 345 20.41 2.77 -1.78
N PRO A 346 19.17 2.90 -2.28
CA PRO A 346 18.33 4.05 -1.94
C PRO A 346 17.84 3.95 -0.50
N ARG A 347 17.30 5.06 0.04
CA ARG A 347 16.75 5.09 1.40
C ARG A 347 15.71 4.00 1.69
N MET A 348 14.90 3.64 0.71
CA MET A 348 13.95 2.52 0.78
C MET A 348 14.57 1.29 0.12
N ALA A 349 15.67 0.78 0.71
CA ALA A 349 16.51 -0.27 0.11
C ALA A 349 15.72 -1.56 -0.14
N ASP A 350 15.05 -2.09 0.88
CA ASP A 350 14.32 -3.36 0.75
C ASP A 350 13.16 -3.26 -0.26
N PHE A 351 12.55 -2.07 -0.41
CA PHE A 351 11.57 -1.83 -1.48
C PHE A 351 12.23 -1.94 -2.86
N ALA A 352 13.40 -1.33 -3.03
CA ALA A 352 14.13 -1.37 -4.28
C ALA A 352 14.59 -2.80 -4.62
N GLU A 353 15.06 -3.55 -3.63
CA GLU A 353 15.40 -4.97 -3.79
C GLU A 353 14.17 -5.80 -4.18
N TRP A 354 13.05 -5.61 -3.50
CA TRP A 354 11.79 -6.30 -3.80
C TRP A 354 11.28 -6.01 -5.22
N ALA A 355 11.29 -4.74 -5.62
CA ALA A 355 10.88 -4.34 -6.96
C ALA A 355 11.78 -4.93 -8.05
N CYS A 356 13.09 -4.99 -7.82
CA CYS A 356 14.04 -5.62 -8.74
C CYS A 356 13.86 -7.14 -8.80
N ALA A 357 13.60 -7.78 -7.65
CA ALA A 357 13.32 -9.21 -7.58
C ALA A 357 12.06 -9.61 -8.37
N ALA A 358 11.04 -8.74 -8.37
CA ALA A 358 9.80 -8.90 -9.12
C ALA A 358 9.90 -8.53 -10.61
N ALA A 359 10.93 -7.79 -11.02
CA ALA A 359 11.08 -7.20 -12.36
C ALA A 359 10.83 -8.19 -13.52
N PRO A 360 11.33 -9.45 -13.48
CA PRO A 360 11.10 -10.42 -14.57
C PRO A 360 9.62 -10.70 -14.86
N LYS A 361 8.75 -10.67 -13.83
CA LYS A 361 7.30 -10.87 -13.97
C LYS A 361 6.55 -9.57 -14.19
N LEU A 362 7.13 -8.43 -13.80
CA LEU A 362 6.52 -7.14 -14.04
C LEU A 362 6.76 -6.62 -15.44
N GLY A 363 7.75 -7.12 -16.19
CA GLY A 363 7.99 -6.73 -17.58
C GLY A 363 8.81 -5.44 -17.69
N PHE A 364 9.85 -5.32 -16.87
CA PHE A 364 10.92 -4.33 -16.97
C PHE A 364 12.23 -4.93 -16.46
N THR A 365 13.36 -4.29 -16.74
CA THR A 365 14.68 -4.69 -16.23
C THR A 365 14.98 -4.01 -14.90
N GLN A 366 15.90 -4.59 -14.12
CA GLN A 366 16.43 -3.95 -12.91
C GLN A 366 16.94 -2.53 -13.17
N GLN A 367 17.66 -2.31 -14.29
CA GLN A 367 18.18 -0.99 -14.64
C GLN A 367 17.04 0.01 -14.90
N GLN A 368 16.00 -0.39 -15.64
CA GLN A 368 14.84 0.47 -15.88
C GLN A 368 14.17 0.91 -14.58
N PHE A 369 14.09 0.04 -13.56
CA PHE A 369 13.57 0.43 -12.25
C PHE A 369 14.50 1.39 -11.50
N ILE A 370 15.81 1.13 -11.49
CA ILE A 370 16.79 2.00 -10.82
C ILE A 370 16.73 3.41 -11.42
N ASP A 371 16.72 3.52 -12.74
CA ASP A 371 16.65 4.79 -13.46
C ASP A 371 15.32 5.50 -13.17
N ALA A 372 14.20 4.79 -13.23
CA ALA A 372 12.87 5.32 -12.90
C ALA A 372 12.82 5.88 -11.48
N TYR A 373 13.34 5.11 -10.52
CA TYR A 373 13.24 5.45 -9.10
C TYR A 373 14.20 6.58 -8.71
N ALA A 374 15.41 6.60 -9.28
CA ALA A 374 16.35 7.71 -9.10
C ALA A 374 15.81 9.00 -9.71
N GLY A 375 15.34 8.94 -10.97
CA GLY A 375 14.76 10.09 -11.66
C GLY A 375 13.55 10.68 -10.92
N ASN A 376 12.68 9.82 -10.37
CA ASN A 376 11.53 10.25 -9.58
C ASN A 376 11.93 11.02 -8.31
N LYS A 377 13.00 10.59 -7.65
CA LYS A 377 13.53 11.28 -6.46
C LYS A 377 14.15 12.62 -6.83
N ASP A 378 14.92 12.67 -7.90
CA ASP A 378 15.59 13.90 -8.35
C ASP A 378 14.58 14.95 -8.80
N GLU A 379 13.55 14.55 -9.55
CA GLU A 379 12.46 15.43 -9.97
C GLU A 379 11.69 16.02 -8.77
N GLY A 380 11.30 15.18 -7.81
CA GLY A 380 10.63 15.65 -6.59
C GLY A 380 11.48 16.64 -5.79
N LEU A 381 12.79 16.37 -5.68
CA LEU A 381 13.72 17.28 -5.01
C LEU A 381 13.86 18.61 -5.77
N SER A 382 13.94 18.59 -7.10
CA SER A 382 14.02 19.81 -7.92
C SER A 382 12.80 20.71 -7.72
N ILE A 383 11.61 20.15 -7.76
CA ILE A 383 10.35 20.89 -7.56
C ILE A 383 10.30 21.52 -6.16
N THR A 384 10.76 20.79 -5.13
CA THR A 384 10.83 21.32 -3.76
C THR A 384 11.85 22.46 -3.62
N LEU A 385 12.96 22.41 -4.35
CA LEU A 385 13.94 23.50 -4.39
C LEU A 385 13.34 24.74 -5.05
N GLU A 386 12.69 24.58 -6.21
CA GLU A 386 12.08 25.66 -6.99
C GLU A 386 10.96 26.37 -6.22
N ALA A 387 10.23 25.65 -5.37
CA ALA A 387 9.24 26.24 -4.47
C ALA A 387 9.84 27.09 -3.34
N SER A 388 11.14 27.00 -3.06
CA SER A 388 11.78 27.75 -1.98
C SER A 388 12.08 29.19 -2.40
N PRO A 389 11.62 30.21 -1.66
CA PRO A 389 11.81 31.60 -2.05
C PRO A 389 13.28 32.06 -2.01
N ILE A 390 14.16 31.31 -1.34
CA ILE A 390 15.59 31.61 -1.29
C ILE A 390 16.39 30.92 -2.40
N PHE A 391 15.80 30.02 -3.17
CA PHE A 391 16.54 29.18 -4.12
C PHE A 391 17.11 29.99 -5.29
N GLU A 392 16.28 30.77 -5.98
CA GLU A 392 16.73 31.63 -7.09
C GLU A 392 17.74 32.70 -6.61
N PRO A 393 17.50 33.44 -5.50
CA PRO A 393 18.50 34.35 -4.95
C PRO A 393 19.81 33.67 -4.57
N LEU A 394 19.76 32.44 -4.04
CA LEU A 394 20.95 31.67 -3.71
C LEU A 394 21.74 31.27 -4.95
N GLN A 395 21.08 30.80 -6.01
CA GLN A 395 21.74 30.49 -7.29
C GLN A 395 22.39 31.73 -7.89
N SER A 396 21.69 32.85 -7.91
CA SER A 396 22.21 34.14 -8.38
C SER A 396 23.42 34.58 -7.57
N LEU A 397 23.38 34.46 -6.24
CA LEU A 397 24.50 34.78 -5.37
C LEU A 397 25.72 33.88 -5.59
N ILE A 398 25.52 32.57 -5.79
CA ILE A 398 26.60 31.62 -6.09
C ILE A 398 27.29 31.99 -7.40
N ARG A 399 26.53 32.33 -8.44
CA ARG A 399 27.07 32.77 -9.74
C ARG A 399 27.90 34.04 -9.61
N VAL A 400 27.39 35.06 -8.90
CA VAL A 400 28.10 36.34 -8.68
C VAL A 400 29.38 36.17 -7.86
N LYS A 401 29.41 35.23 -6.91
CA LYS A 401 30.58 34.95 -6.05
C LYS A 401 31.57 33.94 -6.66
N GLY A 402 31.41 33.55 -7.92
CA GLY A 402 32.34 32.65 -8.61
C GLY A 402 32.24 31.18 -8.19
N GLY A 403 31.05 30.72 -7.81
CA GLY A 403 30.78 29.30 -7.54
C GLY A 403 31.14 28.81 -6.13
N THR A 404 31.76 29.63 -5.29
CA THR A 404 32.05 29.30 -3.89
C THR A 404 31.69 30.46 -2.96
N ILE A 405 30.97 30.15 -1.88
CA ILE A 405 30.63 31.09 -0.81
C ILE A 405 31.12 30.49 0.51
N GLU A 406 31.82 31.28 1.30
CA GLU A 406 32.15 30.96 2.68
C GLU A 406 31.84 32.19 3.54
N ALA A 407 30.86 32.06 4.43
CA ALA A 407 30.34 33.16 5.21
C ALA A 407 29.68 32.66 6.50
N THR A 408 29.44 33.54 7.45
CA THR A 408 28.48 33.24 8.53
C THR A 408 27.06 33.21 7.98
N THR A 409 26.16 32.50 8.65
CA THR A 409 24.74 32.45 8.26
C THR A 409 24.04 33.82 8.34
N THR A 410 24.57 34.76 9.11
CA THR A 410 24.04 36.13 9.19
C THR A 410 24.50 36.95 7.98
N GLU A 411 25.78 36.87 7.63
CA GLU A 411 26.31 37.53 6.42
C GLU A 411 25.64 36.98 5.16
N LEU A 412 25.47 35.66 5.06
CA LEU A 412 24.77 35.05 3.94
C LEU A 412 23.31 35.53 3.84
N LEU A 413 22.60 35.66 4.97
CA LEU A 413 21.24 36.18 4.95
C LEU A 413 21.19 37.63 4.47
N ASN A 414 22.11 38.46 4.94
CA ASN A 414 22.21 39.86 4.50
C ASN A 414 22.53 39.97 3.01
N ASP A 415 23.34 39.06 2.46
CA ASP A 415 23.62 39.01 1.03
C ASP A 415 22.39 38.56 0.22
N LEU A 416 21.63 37.59 0.73
CA LEU A 416 20.36 37.15 0.12
C LEU A 416 19.29 38.25 0.16
N ASP A 417 19.19 39.00 1.26
CA ASP A 417 18.20 40.08 1.41
C ASP A 417 18.36 41.18 0.35
N ARG A 418 19.55 41.33 -0.26
CA ARG A 418 19.79 42.29 -1.36
C ARG A 418 19.07 41.93 -2.66
N TYR A 419 18.61 40.69 -2.79
CA TYR A 419 17.79 40.25 -3.92
C TYR A 419 16.30 40.57 -3.73
N ILE A 420 15.90 41.04 -2.54
CA ILE A 420 14.55 41.53 -2.31
C ILE A 420 14.47 42.97 -2.83
N PRO A 421 13.48 43.32 -3.68
CA PRO A 421 13.32 44.68 -4.17
C PRO A 421 13.24 45.71 -3.03
N ILE A 422 13.86 46.88 -3.23
CA ILE A 422 13.90 47.95 -2.22
C ILE A 422 12.47 48.35 -1.85
N GLY A 423 12.16 48.30 -0.55
CA GLY A 423 10.83 48.62 -0.01
C GLY A 423 9.83 47.46 -0.03
N ALA A 424 10.16 46.31 -0.62
CA ALA A 424 9.32 45.12 -0.56
C ALA A 424 9.47 44.39 0.79
N ARG A 425 8.42 43.70 1.21
CA ARG A 425 8.47 42.81 2.37
C ARG A 425 9.13 41.50 1.97
N ARG A 426 9.80 40.86 2.93
CA ARG A 426 10.31 39.49 2.77
C ARG A 426 9.17 38.55 2.32
N PRO A 427 9.37 37.74 1.27
CA PRO A 427 8.39 36.75 0.85
C PRO A 427 8.00 35.79 1.98
N GLN A 428 6.82 35.20 1.91
CA GLN A 428 6.41 34.15 2.83
C GLN A 428 7.40 32.97 2.74
N GLY A 429 7.87 32.48 3.89
CA GLY A 429 8.87 31.41 3.95
C GLY A 429 10.33 31.88 3.85
N TRP A 430 10.58 33.18 3.67
CA TRP A 430 11.94 33.74 3.74
C TRP A 430 12.50 33.64 5.17
N PRO A 431 13.78 33.24 5.37
CA PRO A 431 14.37 33.14 6.70
C PRO A 431 14.41 34.47 7.45
N GLY A 432 13.84 34.48 8.67
CA GLY A 432 13.85 35.68 9.52
C GLY A 432 15.22 36.04 10.10
N ASN A 433 16.08 35.06 10.32
CA ASN A 433 17.42 35.20 10.93
C ASN A 433 18.37 34.07 10.49
N GLY A 434 19.66 34.20 10.83
CA GLY A 434 20.70 33.23 10.44
C GLY A 434 20.47 31.80 10.94
N ARG A 435 19.81 31.61 12.10
CA ARG A 435 19.45 30.26 12.60
C ARG A 435 18.41 29.61 11.70
N THR A 436 17.38 30.35 11.33
CA THR A 436 16.35 29.90 10.39
C THR A 436 16.93 29.64 9.00
N LEU A 437 17.87 30.47 8.53
CA LEU A 437 18.57 30.22 7.26
C LEU A 437 19.39 28.93 7.32
N SER A 438 20.14 28.73 8.41
CA SER A 438 20.91 27.50 8.62
C SER A 438 20.02 26.25 8.62
N SER A 439 18.85 26.30 9.26
CA SER A 439 17.87 25.23 9.24
C SER A 439 17.29 25.00 7.83
N THR A 440 17.00 26.09 7.11
CA THR A 440 16.47 26.04 5.73
C THR A 440 17.49 25.42 4.78
N LEU A 441 18.76 25.86 4.83
CA LEU A 441 19.83 25.31 4.00
C LEU A 441 20.10 23.83 4.31
N ARG A 442 20.04 23.40 5.57
CA ARG A 442 20.12 21.95 5.90
C ARG A 442 18.98 21.16 5.27
N ARG A 443 17.77 21.72 5.22
CA ARG A 443 16.60 21.10 4.60
C ARG A 443 16.72 21.03 3.08
N LEU A 444 17.26 22.07 2.44
CA LEU A 444 17.47 22.12 0.98
C LEU A 444 18.74 21.37 0.52
N ALA A 445 19.67 21.06 1.42
CA ALA A 445 20.96 20.46 1.09
C ALA A 445 20.89 19.17 0.23
N PRO A 446 19.92 18.24 0.41
CA PRO A 446 19.77 17.11 -0.49
C PRO A 446 19.47 17.53 -1.93
N GLY A 447 18.48 18.39 -2.15
CA GLY A 447 18.14 18.88 -3.49
C GLY A 447 19.27 19.72 -4.10
N LEU A 448 19.90 20.59 -3.31
CA LEU A 448 21.06 21.36 -3.76
C LEU A 448 22.18 20.44 -4.25
N ARG A 449 22.46 19.32 -3.57
CA ARG A 449 23.46 18.34 -4.03
C ARG A 449 23.09 17.68 -5.35
N ALA A 450 21.81 17.38 -5.56
CA ALA A 450 21.32 16.77 -6.81
C ALA A 450 21.62 17.66 -8.03
N ILE A 451 21.54 18.99 -7.88
CA ILE A 451 21.90 19.97 -8.91
C ILE A 451 23.36 20.43 -8.86
N GLY A 452 24.23 19.72 -8.13
CA GLY A 452 25.66 20.01 -8.07
C GLY A 452 26.05 21.15 -7.12
N ILE A 453 25.27 21.47 -6.09
CA ILE A 453 25.59 22.47 -5.06
C ILE A 453 25.79 21.76 -3.71
N ALA A 454 27.04 21.72 -3.23
CA ALA A 454 27.39 21.18 -1.93
C ALA A 454 27.27 22.25 -0.84
N VAL A 455 26.54 21.95 0.24
CA VAL A 455 26.42 22.81 1.42
C VAL A 455 27.02 22.09 2.63
N SER A 456 27.96 22.75 3.32
CA SER A 456 28.59 22.24 4.54
C SER A 456 28.64 23.30 5.64
N PHE A 457 28.66 22.85 6.89
CA PHE A 457 28.72 23.72 8.06
C PHE A 457 29.97 23.37 8.87
N ARG A 458 30.80 24.36 9.16
CA ARG A 458 32.03 24.21 9.93
C ARG A 458 32.03 25.13 11.14
N ARG A 459 32.63 24.68 12.24
CA ARG A 459 32.95 25.53 13.38
C ARG A 459 34.46 25.80 13.38
N GLU A 460 34.83 27.07 13.46
CA GLU A 460 36.23 27.47 13.61
C GLU A 460 36.67 27.38 15.08
N SER A 461 37.99 27.33 15.29
CA SER A 461 38.63 27.45 16.60
C SER A 461 38.28 28.76 17.32
N SER A 462 37.95 29.81 16.56
CA SER A 462 37.42 31.09 17.05
C SER A 462 36.00 31.01 17.63
N GLY A 463 35.32 29.86 17.50
CA GLY A 463 33.93 29.65 17.91
C GLY A 463 32.89 30.06 16.87
N LYS A 464 33.30 30.72 15.77
CA LYS A 464 32.41 31.12 14.67
C LYS A 464 31.88 29.91 13.90
N ARG A 465 30.62 30.00 13.46
CA ARG A 465 29.95 28.99 12.63
C ARG A 465 29.87 29.50 11.20
N LEU A 466 30.59 28.85 10.30
CA LEU A 466 30.61 29.15 8.88
C LEU A 466 29.72 28.17 8.11
N VAL A 467 29.09 28.69 7.06
CA VAL A 467 28.47 27.91 6.00
C VAL A 467 29.33 28.02 4.75
N SER A 468 29.68 26.89 4.17
CA SER A 468 30.40 26.81 2.90
C SER A 468 29.48 26.19 1.85
N ILE A 469 29.27 26.93 0.76
CA ILE A 469 28.43 26.54 -0.37
C ILE A 469 29.34 26.50 -1.60
N LYS A 470 29.40 25.36 -2.28
CA LYS A 470 30.29 25.14 -3.42
C LYS A 470 29.51 24.53 -4.58
N GLN A 471 29.61 25.15 -5.74
CA GLN A 471 29.20 24.53 -6.99
C GLN A 471 30.23 23.46 -7.35
N VAL A 472 29.81 22.21 -7.33
CA VAL A 472 30.60 21.06 -7.74
C VAL A 472 30.23 20.78 -9.18
N VAL A 473 31.21 20.81 -10.08
CA VAL A 473 31.00 20.37 -11.46
C VAL A 473 30.67 18.88 -11.39
N GLN A 474 29.42 18.51 -11.68
CA GLN A 474 29.09 17.11 -11.91
C GLN A 474 29.79 16.72 -13.21
N THR A 475 30.84 15.91 -13.10
CA THR A 475 31.34 15.17 -14.25
C THR A 475 30.24 14.19 -14.62
N SER A 476 29.41 14.56 -15.61
CA SER A 476 28.53 13.61 -16.27
C SER A 476 29.38 12.41 -16.66
N VAL A 477 29.08 11.24 -16.11
CA VAL A 477 29.72 9.99 -16.53
C VAL A 477 29.21 9.72 -17.94
N GLY A 478 29.91 10.28 -18.92
CA GLY A 478 29.79 9.90 -20.31
C GLY A 478 30.20 8.44 -20.43
N CYS A 479 29.39 7.67 -21.13
CA CYS A 479 29.59 6.27 -21.47
C CYS A 479 31.07 5.99 -21.77
N VAL A 480 31.68 5.08 -21.01
CA VAL A 480 33.04 4.64 -21.28
C VAL A 480 33.03 3.88 -22.60
N GLY A 481 33.62 4.50 -23.63
CA GLY A 481 33.96 3.86 -24.88
C GLY A 481 34.89 2.68 -24.65
N SER A 482 34.62 1.62 -25.39
CA SER A 482 35.41 0.38 -25.50
C SER A 482 36.92 0.64 -25.49
N VAL A 483 37.62 0.06 -24.52
CA VAL A 483 39.07 -0.12 -24.59
C VAL A 483 39.34 -1.48 -25.21
N ALA A 484 39.87 -1.46 -26.43
CA ALA A 484 40.49 -2.61 -27.07
C ALA A 484 41.76 -2.98 -26.29
N ALA A 485 41.86 -4.24 -25.86
CA ALA A 485 43.09 -4.81 -25.33
C ALA A 485 43.86 -5.49 -26.47
N SER A 486 45.11 -5.06 -26.68
CA SER A 486 46.13 -5.82 -27.40
C SER A 486 47.12 -6.42 -26.39
N PRO A 487 47.78 -7.55 -26.72
CA PRO A 487 48.38 -8.45 -25.75
C PRO A 487 49.89 -8.22 -25.58
N GLU A 488 50.43 -8.56 -24.39
CA GLU A 488 51.86 -8.84 -24.21
C GLU A 488 52.09 -10.08 -23.35
N ASP A 489 53.13 -10.80 -23.77
CA ASP A 489 53.61 -12.13 -23.43
C ASP A 489 54.09 -12.32 -21.99
N VAL A 490 53.88 -13.53 -21.43
CA VAL A 490 54.88 -14.18 -20.56
C VAL A 490 54.82 -15.72 -20.65
N ASP A 491 56.03 -16.28 -20.61
CA ASP A 491 56.62 -17.58 -20.92
C ASP A 491 56.17 -18.84 -20.12
N ALA A 492 56.50 -20.01 -20.69
CA ALA A 492 56.21 -21.42 -20.31
C ALA A 492 56.97 -21.94 -19.07
N GLY A 493 56.72 -23.08 -18.40
CA GLY A 493 55.92 -24.33 -18.49
C GLY A 493 56.22 -25.18 -17.22
N PRO A 494 56.14 -26.55 -17.17
CA PRO A 494 55.37 -27.53 -17.95
C PRO A 494 54.59 -28.59 -17.10
N GLY A 495 53.45 -29.08 -17.64
CA GLY A 495 52.85 -30.46 -17.62
C GLY A 495 52.61 -31.27 -16.32
N PRO A 496 51.88 -32.42 -16.37
CA PRO A 496 51.35 -33.13 -17.55
C PRO A 496 49.88 -33.66 -17.50
N ALA A 497 49.34 -33.91 -18.71
CA ALA A 497 48.51 -35.03 -19.21
C ALA A 497 47.09 -35.36 -18.68
N MET A 498 46.07 -35.29 -19.56
CA MET A 498 45.36 -36.48 -20.10
C MET A 498 44.33 -36.17 -21.23
N GLN A 499 44.62 -36.74 -22.41
CA GLN A 499 43.76 -37.40 -23.42
C GLN A 499 42.40 -36.83 -23.93
N SER A 500 42.48 -36.46 -25.21
CA SER A 500 41.53 -36.50 -26.34
C SER A 500 40.31 -37.43 -26.31
N VAL A 501 39.16 -36.92 -26.80
CA VAL A 501 38.24 -37.66 -27.71
C VAL A 501 37.64 -36.67 -28.73
N THR A 502 37.48 -37.17 -29.95
CA THR A 502 37.15 -36.54 -31.23
C THR A 502 35.68 -36.14 -31.45
N ALA A 503 35.48 -35.31 -32.46
CA ALA A 503 34.24 -34.73 -32.98
C ALA A 503 33.21 -35.74 -33.56
N ASP A 504 31.94 -35.32 -33.63
CA ASP A 504 31.13 -35.47 -34.86
C ASP A 504 29.92 -34.51 -34.89
N GLU A 505 29.63 -34.05 -36.11
CA GLU A 505 28.58 -33.13 -36.55
C GLU A 505 27.17 -33.74 -36.48
N VAL A 506 26.12 -32.95 -36.19
CA VAL A 506 24.81 -33.07 -36.88
C VAL A 506 24.07 -31.72 -36.94
N LYS A 507 23.53 -31.45 -38.13
CA LYS A 507 22.75 -30.31 -38.65
C LYS A 507 21.45 -29.93 -37.90
N ALA A 508 21.11 -28.65 -38.03
CA ALA A 508 19.79 -28.06 -37.83
C ALA A 508 18.78 -28.44 -38.95
N PRO A 509 17.47 -28.25 -38.71
CA PRO A 509 16.57 -27.84 -39.77
C PRO A 509 15.72 -26.61 -39.43
N THR A 510 15.47 -25.84 -40.49
CA THR A 510 14.59 -24.68 -40.62
C THR A 510 13.20 -25.12 -41.12
N VAL A 511 12.11 -24.58 -40.59
CA VAL A 511 10.73 -24.64 -41.15
C VAL A 511 10.02 -23.34 -40.71
N SER A 512 9.99 -22.30 -41.55
CA SER A 512 8.98 -21.91 -42.56
C SER A 512 7.62 -21.44 -42.01
N VAL A 513 7.34 -20.17 -42.31
CA VAL A 513 6.12 -19.40 -42.05
C VAL A 513 5.16 -19.60 -43.23
N THR A 514 3.87 -19.78 -42.96
CA THR A 514 2.81 -19.56 -43.97
C THR A 514 1.67 -18.72 -43.38
N ALA A 515 1.28 -17.73 -44.16
CA ALA A 515 0.16 -16.83 -43.93
C ALA A 515 -1.12 -17.41 -44.56
N SER A 516 -2.28 -17.02 -44.03
CA SER A 516 -3.58 -17.25 -44.65
C SER A 516 -4.48 -16.03 -44.37
N LEU A 517 -4.71 -15.25 -45.42
CA LEU A 517 -5.81 -14.30 -45.56
C LEU A 517 -7.08 -15.05 -46.01
N GLY A 518 -8.24 -14.61 -45.54
CA GLY A 518 -9.55 -15.01 -46.04
C GLY A 518 -10.62 -14.02 -45.57
N ASP A 519 -11.09 -13.21 -46.52
CA ASP A 519 -12.15 -12.20 -46.40
C ASP A 519 -13.56 -12.81 -46.50
N ALA A 520 -14.54 -11.96 -46.12
CA ALA A 520 -15.92 -11.83 -46.62
C ALA A 520 -17.06 -12.51 -45.83
N THR A 521 -17.94 -11.72 -45.20
CA THR A 521 -19.21 -11.20 -45.78
C THR A 521 -20.18 -10.64 -44.72
N ASP A 522 -20.86 -9.55 -45.09
CA ASP A 522 -21.97 -8.86 -44.40
C ASP A 522 -23.25 -9.70 -44.24
N ALA A 523 -24.04 -9.43 -43.18
CA ALA A 523 -25.37 -8.77 -43.28
C ALA A 523 -26.35 -9.09 -42.12
N ALA A 524 -27.08 -8.03 -41.76
CA ALA A 524 -28.50 -7.96 -41.34
C ALA A 524 -28.90 -7.96 -39.85
N ASP A 525 -29.57 -6.84 -39.52
CA ASP A 525 -30.34 -6.50 -38.33
C ASP A 525 -31.47 -7.49 -37.97
N ALA A 526 -31.73 -7.64 -36.67
CA ALA A 526 -33.05 -7.94 -36.14
C ALA A 526 -33.27 -7.25 -34.77
N LYS A 527 -34.25 -6.34 -34.74
CA LYS A 527 -34.83 -5.77 -33.52
C LYS A 527 -35.69 -6.83 -32.82
N SER A 528 -35.48 -7.01 -31.52
CA SER A 528 -36.58 -7.36 -30.60
C SER A 528 -36.17 -7.05 -29.17
N ALA A 529 -36.91 -6.13 -28.57
CA ALA A 529 -36.86 -5.79 -27.15
C ALA A 529 -37.27 -7.00 -26.30
N VAL A 530 -36.54 -7.26 -25.21
CA VAL A 530 -37.08 -8.00 -24.06
C VAL A 530 -36.56 -7.33 -22.78
N HIS A 531 -37.47 -6.67 -22.07
CA HIS A 531 -37.35 -6.34 -20.66
C HIS A 531 -37.16 -7.63 -19.86
N ALA A 532 -36.13 -7.70 -19.02
CA ALA A 532 -36.01 -8.73 -17.99
C ALA A 532 -35.41 -8.14 -16.70
N THR A 533 -36.18 -7.26 -16.07
CA THR A 533 -36.30 -7.23 -14.61
C THR A 533 -37.11 -8.45 -14.20
N LEU A 534 -36.62 -9.29 -13.29
CA LEU A 534 -37.47 -9.97 -12.30
C LEU A 534 -36.64 -10.48 -11.10
N PRO A 535 -37.30 -10.65 -9.94
CA PRO A 535 -36.78 -10.50 -8.59
C PRO A 535 -36.77 -11.85 -7.84
N TRP A 536 -36.31 -11.86 -6.60
CA TRP A 536 -36.47 -12.99 -5.69
C TRP A 536 -36.99 -12.49 -4.35
N ASP A 537 -38.32 -12.44 -4.23
CA ASP A 537 -39.05 -12.44 -2.96
C ASP A 537 -40.31 -13.28 -3.22
N GLU A 538 -40.32 -14.53 -2.76
CA GLU A 538 -41.55 -15.30 -2.56
C GLU A 538 -41.25 -16.50 -1.67
N PHE A 539 -41.67 -16.42 -0.40
CA PHE A 539 -42.13 -17.58 0.38
C PHE A 539 -42.94 -17.08 1.59
N LEU A 540 -44.11 -17.70 1.78
CA LEU A 540 -45.08 -17.64 2.89
C LEU A 540 -46.30 -16.73 2.67
N GLU A 541 -47.26 -17.25 1.89
CA GLU A 541 -48.69 -17.10 2.23
C GLU A 541 -49.09 -18.29 3.11
N VAL A 542 -49.69 -18.00 4.26
CA VAL A 542 -50.38 -18.96 5.13
C VAL A 542 -51.85 -18.62 5.02
N ASP A 543 -52.65 -19.63 4.70
CA ASP A 543 -54.11 -19.59 4.69
C ASP A 543 -54.66 -19.23 6.07
N GLU A 544 -55.42 -18.13 6.17
CA GLU A 544 -56.31 -17.83 7.29
C GLU A 544 -57.75 -17.82 6.77
N ASP A 545 -58.44 -18.94 6.97
CA ASP A 545 -59.90 -19.01 6.88
C ASP A 545 -60.38 -20.07 7.89
N GLU A 546 -60.55 -19.68 9.15
CA GLU A 546 -61.40 -20.42 10.09
C GLU A 546 -61.97 -19.49 11.18
N ARG A 547 -63.25 -19.16 10.99
CA ARG A 547 -64.13 -18.53 11.98
C ARG A 547 -64.42 -19.48 13.13
N TRP A 548 -64.08 -19.08 14.35
CA TRP A 548 -64.77 -19.50 15.58
C TRP A 548 -64.73 -18.33 16.57
N GLU A 549 -65.81 -17.54 16.64
CA GLU A 549 -66.11 -16.65 17.76
C GLU A 549 -67.26 -17.28 18.55
N GLU A 550 -66.98 -17.70 19.79
CA GLU A 550 -67.97 -17.83 20.86
C GLU A 550 -67.29 -17.47 22.20
N ASP A 551 -67.89 -16.44 22.81
CA ASP A 551 -68.06 -16.16 24.24
C ASP A 551 -66.97 -15.53 25.15
N ASP A 552 -67.46 -14.44 25.76
CA ASP A 552 -67.29 -13.94 27.12
C ASP A 552 -66.05 -13.13 27.52
N LEU A 553 -66.18 -11.80 27.41
CA LEU A 553 -65.65 -10.86 28.42
C LEU A 553 -66.68 -9.78 28.75
N ASP A 554 -67.35 -10.00 29.88
CA ASP A 554 -67.97 -9.02 30.75
C ASP A 554 -66.88 -8.14 31.39
N GLU A 555 -67.11 -6.82 31.42
CA GLU A 555 -66.69 -5.85 32.46
C GLU A 555 -66.66 -4.43 31.89
N SER A 556 -67.73 -3.67 32.14
CA SER A 556 -67.68 -2.21 32.18
C SER A 556 -68.18 -1.71 33.54
N HIS A 557 -67.29 -1.02 34.25
CA HIS A 557 -67.49 -0.37 35.54
C HIS A 557 -68.64 0.66 35.59
N ILE A 558 -69.35 0.63 36.72
CA ILE A 558 -70.01 1.73 37.46
C ILE A 558 -69.53 1.51 38.91
N ASP A 559 -68.95 2.41 39.71
CA ASP A 559 -68.73 3.87 39.72
C ASP A 559 -67.28 4.19 40.14
#